data_AF-A0A2N2ER23-F1
#
_entry.id   AF-A0A2N2ER23-F1
#
_cell.length_a   1.000
_cell.length_b   1.000
_cell.length_c   1.000
_cell.angle_alpha   90.00
_cell.angle_beta   90.00
_cell.angle_gamma   90.00
#
_symmetry.space_group_name_H-M   'P 1'
#
loop_
_entity.id
_entity.type
_entity.pdbx_description
1 polymer ?
#
loop_
_entity_poly.entity_id
_entity_poly.type
_entity_poly.pdbx_seq_one_letter_code
_entity_poly.pdbx_strand_id
1 'polypeptide(L)'
;MKRGLLAAALLAVCVAGVWAYRPYNRKAPPKAAWMTASSIKTGQEYYLEVAQDGQALMREETSRSIITRRGTIKTFLVKDFYREIENSEIINSQNVKQSKMVFYRGDILKISAYISGELTRTEAPMNNFGEAFAYAFGEVKKAVAALPQEEKLKAFLRAEAVEGDELSSFRSKAATDGEVKIIETVDLQKVKPLMAAIKEPYRLIPIENEAGLKELQKFVHSRQLYGLLTQFYVPSTRGTFKCTLLDASRKQAPRAPVKKAPAKKPAKKS
;
A
#
# COMPACT_ATOMS: atom_id res chain seq x y z
N MET A 1 -42.81 47.75 -14.87
CA MET A 1 -41.44 47.20 -15.01
C MET A 1 -40.80 46.70 -13.70
N LYS A 2 -41.26 47.09 -12.49
CA LYS A 2 -40.60 46.71 -11.23
C LYS A 2 -40.94 45.31 -10.67
N ARG A 3 -42.01 44.65 -11.12
CA ARG A 3 -42.43 43.33 -10.59
C ARG A 3 -41.72 42.13 -11.23
N GLY A 4 -41.30 42.24 -12.49
CA GLY A 4 -40.57 41.18 -13.19
C GLY A 4 -39.13 41.00 -12.71
N LEU A 5 -38.46 42.11 -12.34
CA LEU A 5 -37.09 42.10 -11.79
C LEU A 5 -37.03 41.47 -10.39
N LEU A 6 -38.08 41.65 -9.57
CA LEU A 6 -38.18 41.03 -8.24
C LEU A 6 -38.38 39.50 -8.32
N ALA A 7 -39.16 39.02 -9.28
CA ALA A 7 -39.36 37.58 -9.50
C ALA A 7 -38.08 36.88 -10.01
N ALA A 8 -37.31 37.54 -10.89
CA ALA A 8 -36.04 37.01 -11.39
C ALA A 8 -34.95 36.99 -10.29
N ALA A 9 -34.92 37.99 -9.40
CA ALA A 9 -33.99 38.03 -8.28
C ALA A 9 -34.31 36.95 -7.22
N LEU A 10 -35.59 36.66 -6.96
CA LEU A 10 -36.00 35.59 -6.04
C LEU A 10 -35.67 34.19 -6.58
N LEU A 11 -35.81 33.96 -7.89
CA LEU A 11 -35.42 32.68 -8.51
C LEU A 11 -33.89 32.47 -8.49
N ALA A 12 -33.09 33.52 -8.65
CA ALA A 12 -31.63 33.41 -8.59
C ALA A 12 -31.11 33.03 -7.17
N VAL A 13 -31.77 33.52 -6.12
CA VAL A 13 -31.42 33.19 -4.72
C VAL A 13 -31.82 31.76 -4.37
N CYS A 14 -32.95 31.25 -4.89
CA CYS A 14 -33.34 29.85 -4.69
C CYS A 14 -32.41 28.84 -5.41
N VAL A 15 -31.89 29.18 -6.60
CA VAL A 15 -30.94 28.29 -7.31
C VAL A 15 -29.56 28.30 -6.67
N ALA A 16 -29.12 29.43 -6.09
CA ALA A 16 -27.88 29.50 -5.31
C ALA A 16 -27.97 28.74 -3.97
N GLY A 17 -29.16 28.69 -3.35
CA GLY A 17 -29.40 27.93 -2.12
C GLY A 17 -29.32 26.41 -2.26
N VAL A 18 -29.66 25.87 -3.45
CA VAL A 18 -29.56 24.41 -3.73
C VAL A 18 -28.11 23.96 -3.96
N TRP A 19 -27.22 24.88 -4.36
CA TRP A 19 -25.77 24.62 -4.47
C TRP A 19 -25.01 24.86 -3.16
N ALA A 20 -25.57 25.64 -2.23
CA ALA A 20 -24.95 25.94 -0.94
C ALA A 20 -25.42 25.04 0.23
N TYR A 21 -26.40 24.15 0.02
CA TYR A 21 -26.85 23.17 1.00
C TYR A 21 -26.73 21.73 0.47
N ARG A 22 -25.50 21.26 0.30
CA ARG A 22 -25.18 19.82 0.32
C ARG A 22 -24.18 19.52 1.43
N PRO A 23 -24.62 19.36 2.68
CA PRO A 23 -23.79 18.73 3.68
C PRO A 23 -23.67 17.24 3.31
N TYR A 24 -22.47 16.66 3.42
CA TYR A 24 -22.19 15.22 3.25
C TYR A 24 -22.16 14.60 1.83
N ASN A 25 -21.45 15.22 0.89
CA ASN A 25 -21.00 14.47 -0.31
C ASN A 25 -19.55 14.71 -0.72
N ARG A 26 -18.66 14.96 0.26
CA ARG A 26 -17.28 14.47 0.11
C ARG A 26 -17.39 12.96 0.23
N LYS A 27 -17.52 12.25 -0.90
CA LYS A 27 -17.45 10.79 -0.95
C LYS A 27 -16.28 10.37 -0.08
N ALA A 28 -16.57 9.72 1.05
CA ALA A 28 -15.52 9.05 1.80
C ALA A 28 -14.78 8.13 0.80
N PRO A 29 -13.44 8.07 0.83
CA PRO A 29 -12.72 7.15 -0.04
C PRO A 29 -13.34 5.75 0.12
N PRO A 30 -13.59 5.04 -0.99
CA PRO A 30 -14.19 3.71 -0.93
C PRO A 30 -13.32 2.85 -0.02
N LYS A 31 -13.94 2.07 0.87
CA LYS A 31 -13.19 1.12 1.71
C LYS A 31 -12.35 0.25 0.78
N ALA A 32 -11.07 0.12 1.10
CA ALA A 32 -10.13 -0.73 0.38
C ALA A 32 -9.67 -1.87 1.30
N ALA A 33 -9.44 -3.03 0.69
CA ALA A 33 -8.76 -4.15 1.31
C ALA A 33 -7.42 -4.28 0.60
N TRP A 34 -6.33 -4.34 1.36
CA TRP A 34 -5.00 -4.57 0.84
C TRP A 34 -4.37 -5.77 1.50
N MET A 35 -3.58 -6.50 0.73
CA MET A 35 -2.94 -7.70 1.22
C MET A 35 -1.58 -7.89 0.57
N THR A 36 -0.71 -8.51 1.34
CA THR A 36 0.59 -8.98 0.90
C THR A 36 0.60 -10.50 1.00
N ALA A 37 0.79 -11.19 -0.11
CA ALA A 37 1.10 -12.61 -0.12
C ALA A 37 2.62 -12.77 -0.32
N SER A 38 3.26 -13.51 0.57
CA SER A 38 4.68 -13.84 0.47
C SER A 38 4.83 -15.35 0.31
N SER A 39 5.48 -15.78 -0.78
CA SER A 39 5.80 -17.18 -0.98
C SER A 39 7.11 -17.52 -0.29
N ILE A 40 7.07 -18.42 0.70
CA ILE A 40 8.26 -18.85 1.43
C ILE A 40 9.24 -19.56 0.47
N LYS A 41 8.73 -20.28 -0.54
CA LYS A 41 9.56 -21.05 -1.47
C LYS A 41 10.33 -20.19 -2.45
N THR A 42 9.70 -19.18 -3.02
CA THR A 42 10.28 -18.36 -4.10
C THR A 42 10.82 -17.03 -3.61
N GLY A 43 10.49 -16.63 -2.38
CA GLY A 43 10.77 -15.29 -1.85
C GLY A 43 10.01 -14.19 -2.58
N GLN A 44 9.03 -14.54 -3.42
CA GLN A 44 8.22 -13.58 -4.16
C GLN A 44 7.23 -12.91 -3.22
N GLU A 45 7.21 -11.58 -3.26
CA GLU A 45 6.22 -10.77 -2.58
C GLU A 45 5.22 -10.23 -3.61
N TYR A 46 3.95 -10.42 -3.29
CA TYR A 46 2.82 -10.01 -4.08
C TYR A 46 1.97 -9.08 -3.24
N TYR A 47 1.73 -7.87 -3.71
CA TYR A 47 0.78 -6.95 -3.12
C TYR A 47 -0.45 -6.83 -4.01
N LEU A 48 -1.62 -6.83 -3.39
CA LEU A 48 -2.92 -6.60 -4.02
C LEU A 48 -3.73 -5.66 -3.16
N GLU A 49 -4.30 -4.65 -3.81
CA GLU A 49 -5.29 -3.75 -3.24
C GLU A 49 -6.52 -3.75 -4.14
N VAL A 50 -7.69 -3.80 -3.50
CA VAL A 50 -8.97 -3.67 -4.17
C VAL A 50 -9.86 -2.76 -3.35
N ALA A 51 -10.44 -1.76 -4.00
CA ALA A 51 -11.46 -0.91 -3.44
C ALA A 51 -12.86 -1.41 -3.84
N GLN A 52 -13.84 -1.14 -2.98
CA GLN A 52 -15.24 -1.56 -3.20
C GLN A 52 -15.86 -1.08 -4.51
N ASP A 53 -15.34 -0.01 -5.11
CA ASP A 53 -15.80 0.56 -6.39
C ASP A 53 -15.18 -0.12 -7.62
N GLY A 54 -14.30 -1.10 -7.43
CA GLY A 54 -13.62 -1.83 -8.50
C GLY A 54 -12.23 -1.32 -8.84
N GLN A 55 -11.76 -0.20 -8.25
CA GLN A 55 -10.36 0.21 -8.40
C GLN A 55 -9.46 -0.86 -7.79
N ALA A 56 -8.41 -1.25 -8.51
CA ALA A 56 -7.49 -2.27 -8.07
C ALA A 56 -6.05 -1.95 -8.45
N LEU A 57 -5.13 -2.42 -7.62
CA LEU A 57 -3.70 -2.26 -7.80
C LEU A 57 -3.00 -3.56 -7.41
N MET A 58 -2.03 -3.98 -8.20
CA MET A 58 -1.20 -5.13 -7.93
C MET A 58 0.26 -4.77 -8.15
N ARG A 59 1.11 -5.14 -7.20
CA ARG A 59 2.57 -5.00 -7.33
C ARG A 59 3.21 -6.37 -7.09
N GLU A 60 3.92 -6.85 -8.09
CA GLU A 60 4.67 -8.10 -8.03
C GLU A 60 6.16 -7.78 -7.98
N GLU A 61 6.82 -8.22 -6.92
CA GLU A 61 8.26 -8.09 -6.74
C GLU A 61 8.92 -9.47 -6.77
N THR A 62 9.83 -9.63 -7.72
CA THR A 62 10.75 -10.77 -7.80
C THR A 62 12.18 -10.27 -7.65
N SER A 63 13.13 -11.18 -7.52
CA SER A 63 14.56 -10.83 -7.50
C SER A 63 15.05 -10.11 -8.78
N ARG A 64 14.29 -10.17 -9.88
CA ARG A 64 14.70 -9.65 -11.20
C ARG A 64 13.88 -8.48 -11.71
N SER A 65 12.65 -8.32 -11.25
CA SER A 65 11.71 -7.34 -11.78
C SER A 65 10.69 -6.91 -10.75
N ILE A 66 10.24 -5.66 -10.89
CA ILE A 66 9.08 -5.12 -10.18
C ILE A 66 8.08 -4.68 -11.23
N ILE A 67 6.87 -5.22 -11.16
CA ILE A 67 5.77 -4.92 -12.08
C ILE A 67 4.60 -4.42 -11.24
N THR A 68 4.10 -3.23 -11.57
CA THR A 68 2.86 -2.70 -11.00
C THR A 68 1.80 -2.66 -12.08
N ARG A 69 0.58 -3.08 -11.74
CA ARG A 69 -0.61 -2.98 -12.59
C ARG A 69 -1.69 -2.24 -11.81
N ARG A 70 -2.41 -1.33 -12.47
CA ARG A 70 -3.44 -0.50 -11.85
C ARG A 70 -4.58 -0.27 -12.83
N GLY A 71 -5.82 -0.23 -12.32
CA GLY A 71 -7.00 0.01 -13.15
C GLY A 71 -8.28 -0.40 -12.44
N THR A 72 -9.30 -0.75 -13.22
CA THR A 72 -10.63 -1.10 -12.71
C THR A 72 -10.99 -2.52 -13.13
N ILE A 73 -11.42 -3.34 -12.17
CA ILE A 73 -11.95 -4.70 -12.41
C ILE A 73 -13.47 -4.74 -12.22
N LYS A 74 -14.09 -5.85 -12.62
CA LYS A 74 -15.54 -6.03 -12.53
C LYS A 74 -15.98 -6.03 -11.05
N THR A 75 -16.95 -5.19 -10.71
CA THR A 75 -17.39 -4.99 -9.32
C THR A 75 -18.03 -6.22 -8.68
N PHE A 76 -18.57 -7.16 -9.45
CA PHE A 76 -19.10 -8.41 -8.87
C PHE A 76 -17.98 -9.27 -8.25
N LEU A 77 -16.80 -9.32 -8.89
CA LEU A 77 -15.63 -10.02 -8.33
C LEU A 77 -15.20 -9.41 -7.00
N VAL A 78 -15.26 -8.08 -6.93
CA VAL A 78 -14.97 -7.34 -5.70
C VAL A 78 -16.01 -7.66 -4.62
N LYS A 79 -17.30 -7.64 -4.95
CA LYS A 79 -18.36 -7.97 -4.00
C LYS A 79 -18.22 -9.38 -3.44
N ASP A 80 -17.94 -10.36 -4.31
CA ASP A 80 -17.69 -11.73 -3.88
C ASP A 80 -16.47 -11.81 -2.96
N PHE A 81 -15.37 -11.13 -3.31
CA PHE A 81 -14.17 -11.10 -2.48
C PHE A 81 -14.40 -10.47 -1.09
N TYR A 82 -15.11 -9.35 -1.01
CA TYR A 82 -15.44 -8.72 0.27
C TYR A 82 -16.38 -9.57 1.12
N ARG A 83 -17.35 -10.25 0.48
CA ARG A 83 -18.21 -11.21 1.18
C ARG A 83 -17.37 -12.31 1.83
N GLU A 84 -16.38 -12.86 1.12
CA GLU A 84 -15.51 -13.89 1.68
C GLU A 84 -14.54 -13.35 2.76
N ILE A 85 -14.14 -12.07 2.70
CA ILE A 85 -13.40 -11.43 3.81
C ILE A 85 -14.29 -11.36 5.06
N GLU A 86 -15.51 -10.84 4.91
CA GLU A 86 -16.45 -10.65 6.01
C GLU A 86 -16.90 -11.98 6.62
N ASN A 87 -16.98 -13.05 5.83
CA ASN A 87 -17.32 -14.39 6.30
C ASN A 87 -16.11 -15.18 6.83
N SER A 88 -14.88 -14.69 6.67
CA SER A 88 -13.70 -15.44 7.07
C SER A 88 -13.54 -15.45 8.58
N GLU A 89 -13.73 -16.63 9.18
CA GLU A 89 -13.51 -16.83 10.62
C GLU A 89 -12.10 -16.44 11.04
N ILE A 90 -11.09 -16.66 10.19
CA ILE A 90 -9.70 -16.34 10.52
C ILE A 90 -9.43 -14.84 10.57
N ILE A 91 -10.16 -14.06 9.77
CA ILE A 91 -10.04 -12.62 9.76
C ILE A 91 -10.82 -12.02 10.92
N ASN A 92 -12.00 -12.58 11.23
CA ASN A 92 -12.84 -12.13 12.34
C ASN A 92 -12.36 -12.62 13.72
N SER A 93 -11.59 -13.70 13.78
CA SER A 93 -11.05 -14.21 15.03
C SER A 93 -9.75 -13.49 15.39
N GLN A 94 -9.72 -12.88 16.59
CA GLN A 94 -8.52 -12.25 17.14
C GLN A 94 -7.43 -13.27 17.54
N ASN A 95 -7.65 -14.57 17.32
CA ASN A 95 -6.85 -15.65 17.88
C ASN A 95 -6.49 -16.72 16.82
N VAL A 96 -5.84 -16.29 15.75
CA VAL A 96 -5.26 -17.23 14.79
C VAL A 96 -4.00 -17.84 15.40
N LYS A 97 -4.10 -19.10 15.83
CA LYS A 97 -3.01 -19.85 16.47
C LYS A 97 -1.71 -19.75 15.65
N GLN A 98 -0.77 -18.94 16.12
CA GLN A 98 0.58 -18.77 15.55
C GLN A 98 1.36 -20.10 15.46
N SER A 99 0.96 -21.13 16.22
CA SER A 99 1.63 -22.44 16.28
C SER A 99 1.68 -23.20 14.95
N LYS A 100 0.75 -22.96 14.02
CA LYS A 100 0.79 -23.59 12.67
C LYS A 100 1.81 -22.95 11.72
N MET A 101 2.36 -21.78 12.05
CA MET A 101 3.31 -21.09 11.15
C MET A 101 4.72 -21.71 11.16
N VAL A 102 5.12 -22.38 12.25
CA VAL A 102 6.51 -22.85 12.46
C VAL A 102 6.96 -23.89 11.43
N PHE A 103 6.05 -24.65 10.84
CA PHE A 103 6.37 -25.71 9.86
C PHE A 103 5.74 -25.48 8.47
N TYR A 104 5.10 -24.33 8.25
CA TYR A 104 4.43 -24.05 6.99
C TYR A 104 5.44 -23.69 5.89
N ARG A 105 5.29 -24.29 4.70
CA ARG A 105 6.17 -24.08 3.54
C ARG A 105 5.44 -23.50 2.33
N GLY A 106 4.19 -23.07 2.47
CA GLY A 106 3.40 -22.48 1.39
C GLY A 106 3.45 -20.96 1.39
N ASP A 107 2.37 -20.33 0.94
CA ASP A 107 2.24 -18.88 0.86
C ASP A 107 1.57 -18.32 2.12
N ILE A 108 2.23 -17.35 2.76
CA ILE A 108 1.67 -16.61 3.89
C ILE A 108 0.93 -15.40 3.33
N LEU A 109 -0.32 -15.23 3.73
CA LEU A 109 -1.13 -14.07 3.40
C LEU A 109 -1.23 -13.14 4.62
N LYS A 110 -0.86 -11.88 4.41
CA LYS A 110 -1.07 -10.78 5.35
C LYS A 110 -2.16 -9.89 4.76
N ILE A 111 -3.36 -9.96 5.29
CA ILE A 111 -4.50 -9.16 4.84
C ILE A 111 -4.75 -8.01 5.81
N SER A 112 -5.11 -6.85 5.28
CA SER A 112 -5.53 -5.67 6.02
C SER A 112 -6.82 -5.16 5.40
N ALA A 113 -7.90 -5.17 6.19
CA ALA A 113 -9.23 -4.82 5.74
C ALA A 113 -10.02 -4.14 6.86
N TYR A 114 -10.96 -3.29 6.46
CA TYR A 114 -11.88 -2.66 7.41
C TYR A 114 -13.04 -3.59 7.73
N ILE A 115 -13.10 -4.08 8.96
CA ILE A 115 -14.16 -4.96 9.47
C ILE A 115 -14.90 -4.19 10.56
N SER A 116 -16.21 -4.03 10.38
CA SER A 116 -17.04 -3.22 11.29
C SER A 116 -16.54 -1.79 11.53
N GLY A 117 -15.73 -1.24 10.61
CA GLY A 117 -15.15 0.10 10.71
C GLY A 117 -13.74 0.17 11.31
N GLU A 118 -13.23 -0.94 11.85
CA GLU A 118 -11.88 -1.05 12.38
C GLU A 118 -10.94 -1.69 11.37
N LEU A 119 -9.69 -1.18 11.28
CA LEU A 119 -8.69 -1.78 10.42
C LEU A 119 -8.10 -3.00 11.12
N THR A 120 -8.44 -4.19 10.63
CA THR A 120 -7.91 -5.45 11.13
C THR A 120 -6.79 -5.92 10.22
N ARG A 121 -5.69 -6.40 10.81
CA ARG A 121 -4.60 -7.07 10.09
C ARG A 121 -4.48 -8.51 10.55
N THR A 122 -4.60 -9.45 9.61
CA THR A 122 -4.51 -10.88 9.86
C THR A 122 -3.36 -11.47 9.05
N GLU A 123 -2.53 -12.28 9.70
CA GLU A 123 -1.43 -13.00 9.08
C GLU A 123 -1.65 -14.51 9.27
N ALA A 124 -1.81 -15.24 8.17
CA ALA A 124 -1.99 -16.68 8.23
C ALA A 124 -1.57 -17.38 6.91
N PRO A 125 -1.28 -18.69 6.97
CA PRO A 125 -1.21 -19.54 5.79
C PRO A 125 -2.46 -19.42 4.91
N MET A 126 -2.29 -19.33 3.58
CA MET A 126 -3.40 -19.15 2.63
C MET A 126 -4.49 -20.24 2.75
N ASN A 127 -4.09 -21.48 3.04
CA ASN A 127 -5.01 -22.60 3.21
C ASN A 127 -5.94 -22.49 4.43
N ASN A 128 -5.62 -21.61 5.39
CA ASN A 128 -6.48 -21.43 6.56
C ASN A 128 -7.66 -20.47 6.30
N PHE A 129 -7.68 -19.72 5.19
CA PHE A 129 -8.77 -18.79 4.87
C PHE A 129 -9.99 -19.47 4.23
N GLY A 130 -9.89 -20.76 3.87
CA GLY A 130 -10.95 -21.53 3.23
C GLY A 130 -10.92 -21.48 1.70
N GLU A 131 -11.57 -22.47 1.07
CA GLU A 131 -11.56 -22.63 -0.39
C GLU A 131 -12.31 -21.51 -1.11
N ALA A 132 -13.44 -21.05 -0.56
CA ALA A 132 -14.24 -19.97 -1.14
C ALA A 132 -13.45 -18.65 -1.20
N PHE A 133 -12.75 -18.31 -0.12
CA PHE A 133 -11.84 -17.17 -0.10
C PHE A 133 -10.71 -17.32 -1.11
N ALA A 134 -10.04 -18.48 -1.13
CA ALA A 134 -8.94 -18.74 -2.07
C ALA A 134 -9.40 -18.62 -3.53
N TYR A 135 -10.61 -19.07 -3.85
CA TYR A 135 -11.22 -18.91 -5.15
C TYR A 135 -11.50 -17.44 -5.49
N ALA A 136 -12.18 -16.71 -4.61
CA ALA A 136 -12.50 -15.28 -4.82
C ALA A 136 -11.23 -14.43 -4.97
N PHE A 137 -10.24 -14.66 -4.11
CA PHE A 137 -8.91 -14.05 -4.19
C PHE A 137 -8.23 -14.38 -5.53
N GLY A 138 -8.31 -15.64 -5.97
CA GLY A 138 -7.75 -16.09 -7.24
C GLY A 138 -8.38 -15.38 -8.45
N GLU A 139 -9.70 -15.23 -8.48
CA GLU A 139 -10.41 -14.54 -9.56
C GLU A 139 -10.10 -13.04 -9.60
N VAL A 140 -10.05 -12.38 -8.43
CA VAL A 140 -9.59 -10.99 -8.33
C VAL A 140 -8.15 -10.87 -8.82
N LYS A 141 -7.23 -11.71 -8.33
CA LYS A 141 -5.83 -11.70 -8.74
C LYS A 141 -5.68 -11.85 -10.25
N LYS A 142 -6.39 -12.79 -10.87
CA LYS A 142 -6.40 -12.98 -12.33
C LYS A 142 -6.89 -11.73 -13.06
N ALA A 143 -7.99 -11.13 -12.59
CA ALA A 143 -8.55 -9.92 -13.19
C ALA A 143 -7.58 -8.74 -13.11
N VAL A 144 -6.91 -8.56 -11.97
CA VAL A 144 -5.94 -7.46 -11.77
C VAL A 144 -4.64 -7.73 -12.54
N ALA A 145 -4.21 -8.99 -12.67
CA ALA A 145 -3.05 -9.36 -13.49
C ALA A 145 -3.24 -9.06 -14.99
N ALA A 146 -4.49 -9.02 -15.46
CA ALA A 146 -4.84 -8.65 -16.83
C ALA A 146 -4.88 -7.13 -17.09
N LEU A 147 -4.80 -6.30 -16.03
CA LEU A 147 -4.78 -4.85 -16.17
C LEU A 147 -3.49 -4.35 -16.84
N PRO A 148 -3.50 -3.17 -17.47
CA PRO A 148 -2.29 -2.58 -18.03
C PRO A 148 -1.21 -2.39 -16.95
N GLN A 149 0.05 -2.52 -17.37
CA GLN A 149 1.18 -2.17 -16.52
C GLN A 149 1.18 -0.65 -16.30
N GLU A 150 1.37 -0.25 -15.04
CA GLU A 150 1.50 1.14 -14.66
C GLU A 150 2.94 1.60 -14.88
N GLU A 151 3.12 2.62 -15.72
CA GLU A 151 4.44 3.15 -16.11
C GLU A 151 4.71 4.55 -15.56
N LYS A 152 3.67 5.27 -15.13
CA LYS A 152 3.79 6.66 -14.68
C LYS A 152 4.13 6.75 -13.19
N LEU A 153 3.62 5.80 -12.42
CA LEU A 153 3.85 5.74 -10.98
C LEU A 153 5.34 5.63 -10.66
N LYS A 154 5.82 6.46 -9.72
CA LYS A 154 7.25 6.51 -9.37
C LYS A 154 7.60 5.55 -8.25
N ALA A 155 6.85 5.63 -7.16
CA ALA A 155 7.13 4.85 -5.96
C ALA A 155 5.86 4.63 -5.15
N PHE A 156 5.99 3.79 -4.13
CA PHE A 156 5.04 3.63 -3.06
C PHE A 156 5.68 3.98 -1.74
N LEU A 157 4.88 4.52 -0.83
CA LEU A 157 5.25 4.69 0.57
C LEU A 157 4.40 3.74 1.42
N ARG A 158 5.08 2.93 2.22
CA ARG A 158 4.46 2.05 3.22
C ARG A 158 4.86 2.54 4.60
N ALA A 159 3.93 2.58 5.55
CA ALA A 159 4.26 2.79 6.96
C ALA A 159 3.86 1.57 7.79
N GLU A 160 4.66 1.24 8.79
CA GLU A 160 4.44 0.15 9.74
C GLU A 160 4.57 0.75 11.14
N ALA A 161 3.60 0.50 12.03
CA ALA A 161 3.73 0.91 13.42
C ALA A 161 4.91 0.16 14.06
N VAL A 162 5.72 0.88 14.82
CA VAL A 162 6.89 0.35 15.51
C VAL A 162 6.55 0.22 16.98
N GLU A 163 6.61 -1.02 17.48
CA GLU A 163 6.20 -1.38 18.83
C GLU A 163 7.24 -2.32 19.48
N GLY A 164 7.13 -2.52 20.79
CA GLY A 164 7.97 -3.47 21.55
C GLY A 164 9.47 -3.22 21.40
N ASP A 165 10.22 -4.29 21.17
CA ASP A 165 11.69 -4.26 21.10
C ASP A 165 12.22 -3.40 19.94
N GLU A 166 11.51 -3.34 18.81
CA GLU A 166 11.90 -2.48 17.69
C GLU A 166 11.81 -1.01 18.08
N LEU A 167 10.77 -0.62 18.84
CA LEU A 167 10.60 0.75 19.34
C LEU A 167 11.71 1.11 20.34
N SER A 168 12.03 0.19 21.24
CA SER A 168 13.12 0.35 22.20
C SER A 168 14.48 0.51 21.49
N SER A 169 14.75 -0.31 20.47
CA SER A 169 15.96 -0.22 19.65
C SER A 169 16.03 1.08 18.83
N PHE A 170 14.89 1.53 18.30
CA PHE A 170 14.81 2.81 17.62
C PHE A 170 15.14 3.96 18.57
N ARG A 171 14.50 4.01 19.74
CA ARG A 171 14.71 5.09 20.72
C ARG A 171 16.16 5.19 21.18
N SER A 172 16.82 4.05 21.43
CA SER A 172 18.22 4.05 21.86
C SER A 172 19.21 4.53 20.79
N LYS A 173 18.89 4.34 19.50
CA LYS A 173 19.75 4.75 18.38
C LYS A 173 19.45 6.14 17.85
N ALA A 174 18.18 6.55 17.90
CA ALA A 174 17.71 7.79 17.29
C ALA A 174 17.73 8.99 18.26
N ALA A 175 17.79 8.74 19.58
CA ALA A 175 17.90 9.81 20.56
C ALA A 175 19.24 10.54 20.39
N THR A 176 19.19 11.82 20.04
CA THR A 176 20.33 12.73 20.14
C THR A 176 20.15 13.49 21.46
N ASP A 177 21.15 13.46 22.33
CA ASP A 177 21.10 14.06 23.68
C ASP A 177 19.98 13.50 24.59
N GLY A 178 19.46 12.30 24.29
CA GLY A 178 18.45 11.60 25.09
C GLY A 178 17.00 11.82 24.65
N GLU A 179 16.73 12.66 23.64
CA GLU A 179 15.37 12.92 23.18
C GLU A 179 15.16 12.63 21.69
N VAL A 180 13.99 12.07 21.36
CA VAL A 180 13.53 11.87 19.99
C VAL A 180 12.49 12.95 19.70
N LYS A 181 12.79 13.85 18.76
CA LYS A 181 11.87 14.93 18.39
C LYS A 181 10.58 14.38 17.78
N ILE A 182 9.47 14.61 18.46
CA ILE A 182 8.14 14.21 17.98
C ILE A 182 7.67 15.15 16.88
N ILE A 183 7.15 14.59 15.80
CA ILE A 183 6.54 15.34 14.70
C ILE A 183 5.04 15.50 14.95
N GLU A 184 4.58 16.74 14.92
CA GLU A 184 3.17 17.06 15.04
C GLU A 184 2.35 16.59 13.83
N THR A 185 1.10 16.19 14.08
CA THR A 185 0.20 15.75 13.01
C THR A 185 -0.01 16.83 11.94
N VAL A 186 0.01 18.12 12.32
CA VAL A 186 -0.10 19.26 11.39
C VAL A 186 1.06 19.30 10.40
N ASP A 187 2.26 18.92 10.83
CA ASP A 187 3.42 18.86 9.96
C ASP A 187 3.38 17.66 9.01
N LEU A 188 2.88 16.52 9.47
CA LEU A 188 2.67 15.34 8.63
C LEU A 188 1.65 15.60 7.52
N GLN A 189 0.61 16.39 7.79
CA GLN A 189 -0.42 16.74 6.79
C GLN A 189 0.14 17.52 5.59
N LYS A 190 1.29 18.18 5.74
CA LYS A 190 1.96 18.87 4.64
C LYS A 190 2.43 17.88 3.57
N VAL A 191 2.81 16.66 3.97
CA VAL A 191 3.22 15.58 3.06
C VAL A 191 2.09 14.55 2.97
N LYS A 192 1.14 14.77 2.07
CA LYS A 192 -0.08 13.95 1.96
C LYS A 192 0.18 12.44 1.88
N PRO A 193 1.14 11.93 1.07
CA PRO A 193 1.41 10.49 1.01
C PRO A 193 1.89 9.92 2.34
N LEU A 194 2.69 10.68 3.10
CA LEU A 194 3.18 10.27 4.41
C LEU A 194 2.04 10.17 5.43
N MET A 195 1.18 11.19 5.48
CA MET A 195 0.01 11.16 6.36
C MET A 195 -0.94 10.01 6.00
N ALA A 196 -1.14 9.73 4.71
CA ALA A 196 -1.97 8.62 4.26
C ALA A 196 -1.36 7.28 4.69
N ALA A 197 -0.05 7.08 4.53
CA ALA A 197 0.62 5.84 4.92
C ALA A 197 0.50 5.58 6.44
N ILE A 198 0.61 6.64 7.25
CA ILE A 198 0.42 6.55 8.71
C ILE A 198 -1.02 6.22 9.10
N LYS A 199 -2.02 6.73 8.37
CA LYS A 199 -3.44 6.45 8.64
C LYS A 199 -3.85 5.03 8.22
N GLU A 200 -3.21 4.49 7.19
CA GLU A 200 -3.52 3.20 6.59
C GLU A 200 -2.24 2.35 6.59
N PRO A 201 -1.79 1.89 7.78
CA PRO A 201 -0.55 1.15 7.89
C PRO A 201 -0.56 -0.09 7.01
N TYR A 202 0.62 -0.45 6.52
CA TYR A 202 0.89 -1.54 5.58
C TYR A 202 0.29 -1.38 4.18
N ARG A 203 -0.52 -0.35 3.91
CA ARG A 203 -0.99 -0.02 2.56
C ARG A 203 0.15 0.57 1.73
N LEU A 204 0.18 0.31 0.43
CA LEU A 204 1.13 0.93 -0.49
C LEU A 204 0.55 2.24 -1.03
N ILE A 205 0.91 3.36 -0.42
CA ILE A 205 0.42 4.67 -0.84
C ILE A 205 1.19 5.16 -2.07
N PRO A 206 0.52 5.45 -3.20
CA PRO A 206 1.20 5.84 -4.43
C PRO A 206 1.84 7.23 -4.33
N ILE A 207 3.05 7.35 -4.85
CA ILE A 207 3.72 8.62 -5.16
C ILE A 207 3.75 8.76 -6.69
N GLU A 208 2.81 9.54 -7.20
CA GLU A 208 2.51 9.62 -8.64
C GLU A 208 3.62 10.27 -9.47
N ASN A 209 4.40 11.18 -8.89
CA ASN A 209 5.35 11.99 -9.64
C ASN A 209 6.61 12.32 -8.83
N GLU A 210 7.62 12.83 -9.54
CA GLU A 210 8.91 13.20 -8.96
C GLU A 210 8.81 14.37 -7.97
N ALA A 211 7.84 15.28 -8.16
CA ALA A 211 7.61 16.38 -7.24
C ALA A 211 7.21 15.88 -5.84
N GLY A 212 6.28 14.92 -5.77
CA GLY A 212 5.89 14.28 -4.51
C GLY A 212 7.04 13.51 -3.86
N LEU A 213 7.91 12.88 -4.66
CA LEU A 213 9.11 12.22 -4.15
C LEU A 213 10.11 13.22 -3.55
N LYS A 214 10.37 14.35 -4.25
CA LYS A 214 11.23 15.42 -3.76
C LYS A 214 10.68 16.08 -2.50
N GLU A 215 9.36 16.26 -2.42
CA GLU A 215 8.71 16.79 -1.23
C GLU A 215 8.92 15.87 -0.01
N LEU A 216 8.72 14.55 -0.19
CA LEU A 216 8.99 13.57 0.85
C LEU A 216 10.47 13.58 1.27
N GLN A 217 11.39 13.56 0.31
CA GLN A 217 12.83 13.60 0.58
C GLN A 217 13.20 14.88 1.34
N LYS A 218 12.72 16.04 0.90
CA LYS A 218 12.97 17.32 1.59
C LYS A 218 12.47 17.28 3.03
N PHE A 219 11.28 16.71 3.25
CA PHE A 219 10.73 16.54 4.59
C PHE A 219 11.65 15.69 5.47
N VAL A 220 12.06 14.51 4.98
CA VAL A 220 12.96 13.58 5.69
C VAL A 220 14.28 14.26 6.06
N HIS A 221 14.92 14.98 5.14
CA HIS A 221 16.17 15.70 5.39
C HIS A 221 15.98 16.86 6.39
N SER A 222 14.94 17.68 6.19
CA SER A 222 14.69 18.85 7.03
C SER A 222 14.40 18.50 8.50
N ARG A 223 13.84 17.32 8.74
CA ARG A 223 13.53 16.79 10.07
C ARG A 223 14.63 15.88 10.61
N GLN A 224 15.70 15.67 9.84
CA GLN A 224 16.82 14.78 10.21
C GLN A 224 16.35 13.42 10.71
N LEU A 225 15.39 12.82 9.99
CA LEU A 225 14.78 11.57 10.43
C LEU A 225 15.81 10.45 10.40
N TYR A 226 15.77 9.61 11.43
CA TYR A 226 16.67 8.46 11.54
C TYR A 226 16.39 7.43 10.44
N GLY A 227 17.46 6.99 9.78
CA GLY A 227 17.43 5.98 8.71
C GLY A 227 17.97 6.49 7.38
N LEU A 228 17.62 5.79 6.31
CA LEU A 228 17.94 6.12 4.91
C LEU A 228 16.70 6.68 4.20
N LEU A 229 16.89 7.33 3.06
CA LEU A 229 15.76 7.86 2.28
C LEU A 229 14.77 6.78 1.82
N THR A 230 15.23 5.55 1.67
CA THR A 230 14.39 4.40 1.32
C THR A 230 13.75 3.73 2.53
N GLN A 231 14.25 3.98 3.74
CA GLN A 231 13.72 3.45 4.99
C GLN A 231 14.06 4.37 6.16
N PHE A 232 13.06 5.07 6.70
CA PHE A 232 13.22 6.06 7.76
C PHE A 232 12.14 5.91 8.82
N TYR A 233 12.39 6.46 10.00
CA TYR A 233 11.47 6.40 11.13
C TYR A 233 10.81 7.75 11.39
N VAL A 234 9.50 7.74 11.61
CA VAL A 234 8.66 8.90 11.86
C VAL A 234 8.07 8.81 13.26
N PRO A 235 8.74 9.39 14.27
CA PRO A 235 8.15 9.58 15.60
C PRO A 235 7.10 10.71 15.52
N SER A 236 5.86 10.43 15.89
CA SER A 236 4.76 11.39 15.78
C SER A 236 3.81 11.30 16.97
N THR A 237 2.89 12.28 17.07
CA THR A 237 1.81 12.24 18.07
C THR A 237 0.84 11.06 17.87
N ARG A 238 0.92 10.34 16.74
CA ARG A 238 0.15 9.13 16.45
C ARG A 238 0.91 7.82 16.76
N GLY A 239 2.13 7.92 17.28
CA GLY A 239 3.05 6.79 17.44
C GLY A 239 4.28 6.91 16.56
N THR A 240 5.14 5.91 16.65
CA THR A 240 6.36 5.82 15.84
C THR A 240 6.13 4.86 14.68
N PHE A 241 6.47 5.29 13.47
CA PHE A 241 6.26 4.51 12.26
C PHE A 241 7.58 4.28 11.51
N LYS A 242 7.81 3.05 11.05
CA LYS A 242 8.84 2.73 10.07
C LYS A 242 8.23 2.95 8.70
N CYS A 243 8.79 3.90 7.96
CA CYS A 243 8.36 4.21 6.61
C CYS A 243 9.35 3.63 5.61
N THR A 244 8.85 2.90 4.61
CA THR A 244 9.65 2.31 3.55
C THR A 244 9.17 2.83 2.21
N LEU A 245 10.11 3.34 1.41
CA LEU A 245 9.90 3.73 0.04
C LEU A 245 10.19 2.54 -0.87
N LEU A 246 9.22 2.16 -1.68
CA LEU A 246 9.29 1.01 -2.58
C LEU A 246 9.18 1.48 -4.03
N ASP A 247 10.04 0.95 -4.90
CA ASP A 247 9.94 1.24 -6.33
C ASP A 247 8.62 0.70 -6.90
N ALA A 248 8.00 1.48 -7.79
CA ALA A 248 6.80 1.05 -8.50
C ALA A 248 7.13 0.17 -9.71
N SER A 249 8.31 0.33 -10.30
CA SER A 249 8.76 -0.55 -11.38
C SER A 249 10.29 -0.66 -11.41
N ARG A 250 10.78 -1.83 -11.83
CA ARG A 250 12.20 -2.07 -12.10
C ARG A 250 12.32 -2.77 -13.43
N LYS A 251 12.80 -2.04 -14.45
CA LYS A 251 13.22 -2.66 -15.71
C LYS A 251 14.48 -3.48 -15.40
N GLN A 252 14.48 -4.73 -15.86
CA GLN A 252 15.52 -5.73 -15.64
C GLN A 252 16.92 -5.11 -15.71
N ALA A 253 17.75 -5.31 -14.67
CA ALA A 253 19.14 -4.89 -14.72
C ALA A 253 19.81 -5.52 -15.96
N PRO A 254 20.64 -4.79 -16.73
CA PRO A 254 21.34 -5.37 -17.87
C PRO A 254 22.08 -6.63 -17.40
N ARG A 255 21.83 -7.77 -18.04
CA ARG A 255 22.64 -8.96 -17.80
C ARG A 255 24.08 -8.56 -18.03
N ALA A 256 24.94 -8.77 -17.03
CA ALA A 256 26.38 -8.63 -17.21
C ALA A 256 26.77 -9.40 -18.48
N PRO A 257 27.58 -8.81 -19.39
CA PRO A 257 27.95 -9.49 -20.62
C PRO A 257 28.58 -10.82 -20.24
N VAL A 258 27.99 -11.91 -20.74
CA VAL A 258 28.57 -13.24 -20.61
C VAL A 258 29.97 -13.14 -21.20
N LYS A 259 31.01 -13.19 -20.35
CA LYS A 259 32.39 -13.28 -20.80
C LYS A 259 32.45 -14.48 -21.74
N LYS A 260 32.62 -14.24 -23.04
CA LYS A 260 32.86 -15.30 -24.01
C LYS A 260 34.05 -16.11 -23.49
N ALA A 261 33.85 -17.40 -23.30
CA ALA A 261 34.91 -18.31 -22.92
C ALA A 261 36.07 -18.16 -23.95
N PRO A 262 37.34 -18.15 -23.50
CA PRO A 262 38.46 -18.03 -24.41
C PRO A 262 38.46 -19.20 -25.40
N ALA A 263 38.59 -18.88 -26.68
CA ALA A 263 38.64 -19.86 -27.76
C ALA A 263 39.78 -20.87 -27.49
N LYS A 264 39.43 -22.16 -27.44
CA LYS A 264 40.39 -23.26 -27.37
C LYS A 264 41.30 -23.17 -28.60
N LYS A 265 42.60 -22.95 -28.39
CA LYS A 265 43.60 -23.07 -29.46
C LYS A 265 43.56 -24.49 -30.03
N PRO A 266 43.63 -24.68 -31.37
CA PRO A 266 43.67 -26.00 -31.95
C PRO A 266 44.97 -26.71 -31.54
N ALA A 267 44.84 -27.97 -31.13
CA ALA A 267 45.97 -28.84 -30.82
C ALA A 267 46.81 -29.06 -32.08
N LYS A 268 48.11 -28.77 -31.98
CA LYS A 268 49.09 -29.10 -33.02
C LYS A 268 49.22 -30.63 -33.04
N LYS A 269 48.85 -31.25 -34.16
CA LYS A 269 49.17 -32.67 -34.42
C LYS A 269 50.69 -32.77 -34.63
N SER A 270 51.35 -33.60 -33.80
CA SER A 270 52.65 -34.22 -34.11
C SER A 270 52.39 -35.60 -34.69
#